data_AF-A0A2V5YW40-F1
#
_entry.id   AF-A0A2V5YW40-F1
#
_cell.length_a   1.000
_cell.length_b   1.000
_cell.length_c   1.000
_cell.angle_alpha   90.00
_cell.angle_beta   90.00
_cell.angle_gamma   90.00
#
_symmetry.space_group_name_H-M   'P 1'
#
loop_
_entity.id
_entity.type
_entity.pdbx_description
1 polymer ?
#
loop_
_entity_poly.entity_id
_entity_poly.type
_entity_poly.pdbx_seq_one_letter_code
_entity_poly.pdbx_strand_id
1 'polypeptide(L)'
;AEIARQHAEADDFLARLKAIPTDGMSDKDLLSHRILEHQLEREDLNYALKNYEMPVNQQNGVHTRLADLPNAVPFDSVPHYEDYISRLRQIPRVLEQNTEVMRQGEKDGLIPSKVVLDKLPGQCDGIIAANPFLEPAKKFPAEFSDADKKRLTDEITKAINDDVFPAYKKFAEFLRTEYDPKGRPELSIESLADGKRRYV
;
A
#
# COMPACT_ATOMS: atom_id res chain seq x y z
N ALA A 1 -10.32 7.88 -9.42
CA ALA A 1 -11.56 8.22 -8.69
C ALA A 1 -11.30 8.26 -7.18
N GLU A 2 -10.90 7.16 -6.54
CA GLU A 2 -10.69 7.12 -5.09
C GLU A 2 -9.55 8.04 -4.59
N ILE A 3 -8.37 8.02 -5.21
CA ILE A 3 -7.24 8.89 -4.83
C ILE A 3 -7.63 10.38 -4.90
N ALA A 4 -8.42 10.78 -5.92
CA ALA A 4 -8.93 12.14 -6.05
C ALA A 4 -9.98 12.49 -5.00
N ARG A 5 -10.84 11.54 -4.61
CA ARG A 5 -11.80 11.72 -3.51
C ARG A 5 -11.08 11.95 -2.18
N GLN A 6 -10.07 11.12 -1.88
CA GLN A 6 -9.27 11.24 -0.66
C GLN A 6 -8.54 12.58 -0.59
N HIS A 7 -7.95 13.04 -1.70
CA HIS A 7 -7.35 14.36 -1.77
C HIS A 7 -8.35 15.49 -1.50
N ALA A 8 -9.53 15.45 -2.13
CA ALA A 8 -10.55 16.48 -1.91
C ALA A 8 -11.03 16.53 -0.44
N GLU A 9 -11.07 15.40 0.26
CA GLU A 9 -11.39 15.34 1.69
C GLU A 9 -10.24 15.90 2.55
N ALA A 10 -8.99 15.62 2.19
CA ALA A 10 -7.82 16.17 2.87
C ALA A 10 -7.71 17.69 2.68
N ASP A 11 -7.96 18.19 1.46
CA ASP A 11 -8.00 19.62 1.12
C ASP A 11 -9.03 20.38 1.98
N ASP A 12 -10.27 19.85 2.08
CA ASP A 12 -11.33 20.45 2.91
C ASP A 12 -10.93 20.48 4.38
N PHE A 13 -10.34 19.39 4.86
CA PHE A 13 -9.90 19.29 6.24
C PHE A 13 -8.76 20.26 6.55
N LEU A 14 -7.79 20.42 5.65
CA LEU A 14 -6.72 21.41 5.77
C LEU A 14 -7.26 22.84 5.80
N ALA A 15 -8.23 23.16 4.94
CA ALA A 15 -8.86 24.48 4.95
C ALA A 15 -9.54 24.78 6.30
N ARG A 16 -10.22 23.78 6.87
CA ARG A 16 -10.84 23.88 8.20
C ARG A 16 -9.81 24.03 9.31
N LEU A 17 -8.70 23.30 9.24
CA LEU A 17 -7.60 23.38 10.22
C LEU A 17 -6.94 24.77 10.22
N LYS A 18 -6.67 25.33 9.04
CA LYS A 18 -6.08 26.67 8.88
C LYS A 18 -6.99 27.80 9.37
N ALA A 19 -8.30 27.56 9.43
CA ALA A 19 -9.27 28.53 9.94
C ALA A 19 -9.35 28.57 11.48
N ILE A 20 -8.71 27.64 12.21
CA ILE A 20 -8.70 27.61 13.67
C ILE A 20 -7.72 28.66 14.19
N PRO A 21 -8.16 29.67 14.98
CA PRO A 21 -7.25 30.63 15.59
C PRO A 21 -6.27 29.94 16.54
N THR A 22 -4.98 30.21 16.37
CA THR A 22 -3.91 29.62 17.20
C THR A 22 -3.57 30.46 18.44
N ASP A 23 -4.11 31.68 18.52
CA ASP A 23 -3.87 32.58 19.65
C ASP A 23 -4.45 32.00 20.94
N GLY A 24 -3.63 31.93 21.99
CA GLY A 24 -4.02 31.37 23.28
C GLY A 24 -3.98 29.84 23.36
N MET A 25 -3.54 29.14 22.31
CA MET A 25 -3.23 27.71 22.40
C MET A 25 -2.08 27.46 23.38
N SER A 26 -2.13 26.32 24.06
CA SER A 26 -0.97 25.80 24.77
C SER A 26 0.15 25.43 23.78
N ASP A 27 1.39 25.37 24.24
CA ASP A 27 2.51 24.93 23.40
C ASP A 27 2.28 23.55 22.75
N LYS A 28 1.60 22.66 23.47
CA LYS A 28 1.27 21.30 23.00
C LYS A 28 0.22 21.33 21.89
N ASP A 29 -0.81 22.15 22.04
CA ASP A 29 -1.87 22.26 21.05
C ASP A 29 -1.36 22.95 19.79
N LEU A 30 -0.53 23.99 19.96
CA LEU A 30 0.13 24.68 18.86
C LEU A 30 1.07 23.74 18.09
N LEU A 31 1.83 22.89 18.80
CA LEU A 31 2.66 21.87 18.14
C LEU A 31 1.80 20.86 17.38
N SER A 32 0.71 20.39 17.98
CA SER A 32 -0.20 19.41 17.35
C SER A 32 -0.85 19.99 16.09
N HIS A 33 -1.29 21.25 16.15
CA HIS A 33 -1.85 22.00 15.02
C HIS A 33 -0.83 22.09 13.87
N ARG A 34 0.39 22.56 14.16
CA ARG A 34 1.46 22.70 13.15
C ARG A 34 1.88 21.38 12.51
N ILE A 35 1.96 20.30 13.29
CA ILE A 35 2.31 18.98 12.76
C ILE A 35 1.22 18.50 11.79
N LEU A 36 -0.05 18.64 12.16
CA LEU A 36 -1.17 18.21 11.33
C LEU A 36 -1.28 19.06 10.05
N GLU A 37 -1.10 20.38 10.16
CA GLU A 37 -1.07 21.28 9.00
C GLU A 37 0.05 20.88 8.04
N HIS A 38 1.26 20.68 8.56
CA HIS A 38 2.40 20.26 7.75
C HIS A 38 2.20 18.88 7.09
N GLN A 39 1.55 17.94 7.76
CA GLN A 39 1.24 16.62 7.18
C GLN A 39 0.30 16.74 5.98
N LEU A 40 -0.79 17.50 6.14
CA LEU A 40 -1.78 17.70 5.08
C LEU A 40 -1.21 18.47 3.90
N GLU A 41 -0.44 19.54 4.13
CA GLU A 41 0.23 20.28 3.06
C GLU A 41 1.21 19.39 2.26
N ARG A 42 1.86 18.44 2.94
CA ARG A 42 2.70 17.46 2.27
C ARG A 42 1.89 16.45 1.47
N GLU A 43 0.69 16.07 1.91
CA GLU A 43 -0.20 15.21 1.14
C GLU A 43 -0.68 15.90 -0.14
N ASP A 44 -1.05 17.18 -0.07
CA ASP A 44 -1.42 17.99 -1.23
C ASP A 44 -0.26 18.11 -2.22
N LEU A 45 0.96 18.37 -1.72
CA LEU A 45 2.16 18.42 -2.57
C LEU A 45 2.41 17.06 -3.24
N ASN A 46 2.30 15.95 -2.51
CA ASN A 46 2.46 14.60 -3.04
C ASN A 46 1.43 14.30 -4.15
N TYR A 47 0.18 14.71 -3.96
CA TYR A 47 -0.87 14.54 -4.95
C TYR A 47 -0.65 15.43 -6.18
N ALA A 48 -0.29 16.70 -6.00
CA ALA A 48 0.03 17.62 -7.09
C ALA A 48 1.21 17.12 -7.93
N LEU A 49 2.20 16.48 -7.30
CA LEU A 49 3.33 15.84 -7.96
C LEU A 49 3.01 14.42 -8.47
N LYS A 50 1.79 13.93 -8.27
CA LYS A 50 1.33 12.58 -8.66
C LYS A 50 2.22 11.45 -8.15
N ASN A 51 2.81 11.60 -6.96
CA ASN A 51 3.67 10.56 -6.37
C ASN A 51 2.93 9.23 -6.17
N TYR A 52 1.59 9.26 -6.08
CA TYR A 52 0.75 8.07 -6.04
C TYR A 52 0.85 7.17 -7.30
N GLU A 53 1.34 7.70 -8.43
CA GLU A 53 1.55 6.93 -9.67
C GLU A 53 2.83 6.06 -9.64
N MET A 54 3.65 6.21 -8.59
CA MET A 54 4.79 5.35 -8.28
C MET A 54 4.58 4.62 -6.92
N PRO A 55 3.54 3.78 -6.78
CA PRO A 55 3.07 3.26 -5.49
C PRO A 55 3.96 2.17 -4.88
N VAL A 56 5.04 1.76 -5.54
CA VAL A 56 5.91 0.67 -5.10
C VAL A 56 7.39 1.04 -5.20
N ASN A 57 8.15 0.63 -4.20
CA ASN A 57 9.61 0.64 -4.18
C ASN A 57 10.11 -0.58 -3.36
N GLN A 58 11.43 -0.71 -3.24
CA GLN A 58 12.07 -1.87 -2.60
C GLN A 58 11.83 -1.97 -1.09
N GLN A 59 11.35 -0.91 -0.44
CA GLN A 59 11.08 -0.90 1.00
C GLN A 59 9.58 -0.95 1.31
N ASN A 60 8.78 -0.26 0.51
CA ASN A 60 7.36 -0.03 0.76
C ASN A 60 6.56 -0.18 -0.53
N GLY A 61 5.32 -0.63 -0.41
CA GLY A 61 4.41 -0.66 -1.53
C GLY A 61 3.16 -1.45 -1.24
N VAL A 62 2.30 -1.58 -2.25
CA VAL A 62 1.12 -2.44 -2.16
C VAL A 62 1.51 -3.91 -1.91
N HIS A 63 2.59 -4.40 -2.52
CA HIS A 63 3.04 -5.78 -2.37
C HIS A 63 3.52 -6.12 -0.95
N THR A 64 4.22 -5.20 -0.28
CA THR A 64 4.67 -5.42 1.11
C THR A 64 3.55 -5.22 2.11
N ARG A 65 2.70 -4.18 1.95
CA ARG A 65 1.56 -3.94 2.86
C ARG A 65 0.55 -5.07 2.86
N LEU A 66 0.26 -5.66 1.70
CA LEU A 66 -0.63 -6.81 1.62
C LEU A 66 -0.01 -8.05 2.30
N ALA A 67 1.29 -8.29 2.11
CA ALA A 67 1.99 -9.39 2.78
C ALA A 67 2.07 -9.25 4.30
N ASP A 68 1.97 -8.02 4.82
CA ASP A 68 1.97 -7.72 6.26
C ASP A 68 0.57 -7.76 6.90
N LEU A 69 -0.50 -8.02 6.12
CA LEU A 69 -1.87 -8.15 6.65
C LEU A 69 -1.99 -9.07 7.88
N PRO A 70 -1.32 -10.25 7.94
CA PRO A 70 -1.33 -11.11 9.13
C PRO A 70 -0.86 -10.43 10.43
N ASN A 71 -0.08 -9.34 10.34
CA ASN A 71 0.41 -8.59 11.50
C ASN A 71 -0.40 -7.31 11.76
N ALA A 72 -1.28 -6.93 10.83
CA ALA A 72 -2.01 -5.66 10.86
C ALA A 72 -3.49 -5.79 11.29
N VAL A 73 -3.99 -7.01 11.50
CA VAL A 73 -5.39 -7.28 11.86
C VAL A 73 -5.47 -8.23 13.05
N PRO A 74 -6.54 -8.16 13.88
CA PRO A 74 -6.72 -9.07 15.00
C PRO A 74 -7.08 -10.49 14.54
N PHE A 75 -6.87 -11.48 15.41
CA PHE A 75 -7.20 -12.90 15.17
C PHE A 75 -7.81 -13.57 16.42
N ASP A 76 -8.53 -12.78 17.22
CA ASP A 76 -9.07 -13.25 18.51
C ASP A 76 -10.45 -13.93 18.41
N SER A 77 -11.13 -13.83 17.27
CA SER A 77 -12.51 -14.29 17.12
C SER A 77 -12.78 -14.82 15.72
N VAL A 78 -13.76 -15.71 15.56
CA VAL A 78 -14.16 -16.25 14.24
C VAL A 78 -14.45 -15.13 13.23
N PRO A 79 -15.21 -14.06 13.58
CA PRO A 79 -15.39 -12.92 12.68
C PRO A 79 -14.09 -12.27 12.19
N HIS A 80 -13.05 -12.19 13.03
CA HIS A 80 -11.77 -11.64 12.61
C HIS A 80 -11.10 -12.48 11.51
N TYR A 81 -11.19 -13.81 11.60
CA TYR A 81 -10.69 -14.70 10.55
C TYR A 81 -11.51 -14.56 9.26
N GLU A 82 -12.83 -14.42 9.37
CA GLU A 82 -13.72 -14.23 8.21
C GLU A 82 -13.44 -12.89 7.49
N ASP A 83 -13.23 -11.82 8.25
CA ASP A 83 -12.79 -10.53 7.71
C ASP A 83 -11.42 -10.64 7.02
N TYR A 84 -10.49 -11.40 7.60
CA TYR A 84 -9.18 -11.65 6.99
C TYR A 84 -9.30 -12.42 5.68
N ILE A 85 -10.10 -13.50 5.63
CA ILE A 85 -10.38 -14.25 4.39
C ILE A 85 -11.00 -13.32 3.34
N SER A 86 -11.92 -12.44 3.74
CA SER A 86 -12.51 -11.44 2.85
C SER A 86 -11.44 -10.49 2.28
N ARG A 87 -10.51 -10.00 3.11
CA ARG A 87 -9.37 -9.18 2.66
C ARG A 87 -8.45 -9.92 1.69
N LEU A 88 -8.14 -11.19 1.94
CA LEU A 88 -7.33 -12.01 1.03
C LEU A 88 -7.95 -12.10 -0.36
N ARG A 89 -9.26 -12.33 -0.44
CA ARG A 89 -10.02 -12.38 -1.71
C ARG A 89 -10.04 -11.05 -2.46
N GLN A 90 -9.70 -9.93 -1.80
CA GLN A 90 -9.61 -8.60 -2.43
C GLN A 90 -8.21 -8.27 -2.96
N ILE A 91 -7.18 -9.06 -2.62
CA ILE A 91 -5.81 -8.84 -3.08
C ILE A 91 -5.70 -8.73 -4.61
N PRO A 92 -6.36 -9.59 -5.43
CA PRO A 92 -6.31 -9.45 -6.88
C PRO A 92 -6.74 -8.08 -7.37
N ARG A 93 -7.88 -7.58 -6.86
CA ARG A 93 -8.41 -6.26 -7.20
C ARG A 93 -7.44 -5.14 -6.83
N VAL A 94 -6.84 -5.21 -5.65
CA VAL A 94 -5.93 -4.17 -5.15
C VAL A 94 -4.65 -4.12 -5.99
N LEU A 95 -4.05 -5.27 -6.32
CA LEU A 95 -2.86 -5.33 -7.17
C LEU A 95 -3.15 -4.88 -8.61
N GLU A 96 -4.31 -5.24 -9.17
CA GLU A 96 -4.73 -4.80 -10.50
C GLU A 96 -4.95 -3.28 -10.55
N GLN A 97 -5.65 -2.70 -9.58
CA GLN A 97 -5.83 -1.25 -9.50
C GLN A 97 -4.50 -0.50 -9.37
N ASN A 98 -3.54 -1.01 -8.60
CA ASN A 98 -2.21 -0.41 -8.50
C ASN A 98 -1.41 -0.57 -9.79
N THR A 99 -1.56 -1.69 -10.50
CA THR A 99 -0.96 -1.90 -11.83
C THR A 99 -1.44 -0.83 -12.82
N GLU A 100 -2.74 -0.53 -12.84
CA GLU A 100 -3.28 0.52 -13.70
C GLU A 100 -2.78 1.93 -13.33
N VAL A 101 -2.64 2.22 -12.03
CA VAL A 101 -2.03 3.47 -11.56
C VAL A 101 -0.57 3.57 -11.98
N MET A 102 0.19 2.48 -11.89
CA MET A 102 1.58 2.41 -12.36
C MET A 102 1.70 2.61 -13.87
N ARG A 103 0.81 1.99 -14.66
CA ARG A 103 0.72 2.22 -16.11
C ARG A 103 0.39 3.67 -16.45
N GLN A 104 -0.39 4.35 -15.62
CA GLN A 104 -0.61 5.79 -15.78
C GLN A 104 0.66 6.59 -15.48
N GLY A 105 1.38 6.26 -14.41
CA GLY A 105 2.68 6.84 -14.09
C GLY A 105 3.69 6.69 -15.23
N GLU A 106 3.75 5.52 -15.87
CA GLU A 106 4.58 5.31 -17.06
C GLU A 106 4.25 6.30 -18.19
N LYS A 107 2.96 6.56 -18.45
CA LYS A 107 2.52 7.51 -19.49
C LYS A 107 2.88 8.94 -19.12
N ASP A 108 2.85 9.26 -17.83
CA ASP A 108 3.16 10.59 -17.29
C ASP A 108 4.68 10.78 -17.07
N GLY A 109 5.52 9.78 -17.40
CA GLY A 109 6.96 9.82 -17.19
C GLY A 109 7.39 9.68 -15.72
N LEU A 110 6.47 9.27 -14.85
CA LEU A 110 6.66 9.02 -13.43
C LEU A 110 6.95 7.55 -13.19
N ILE A 111 8.23 7.21 -13.29
CA ILE A 111 8.72 5.86 -13.03
C ILE A 111 9.96 5.89 -12.11
N PRO A 112 10.09 4.96 -11.15
CA PRO A 112 11.26 4.90 -10.29
C PRO A 112 12.56 4.57 -11.05
N SER A 113 13.69 4.73 -10.34
CA SER A 113 14.99 4.34 -10.86
C SER A 113 15.11 2.83 -11.05
N LYS A 114 15.90 2.39 -12.04
CA LYS A 114 16.14 0.97 -12.36
C LYS A 114 16.61 0.16 -11.15
N VAL A 115 17.42 0.76 -10.26
CA VAL A 115 17.93 0.11 -9.03
C VAL A 115 16.87 -0.13 -7.96
N VAL A 116 15.73 0.56 -8.06
CA VAL A 116 14.56 0.33 -7.21
C VAL A 116 13.72 -0.79 -7.80
N LEU A 117 13.52 -0.77 -9.13
CA LEU A 117 12.62 -1.68 -9.82
C LEU A 117 13.16 -3.11 -9.93
N ASP A 118 14.47 -3.28 -10.06
CA ASP A 118 15.11 -4.59 -10.30
C ASP A 118 14.83 -5.63 -9.19
N LYS A 119 14.56 -5.16 -7.97
CA LYS A 119 14.25 -5.99 -6.80
C LYS A 119 12.79 -6.42 -6.74
N LEU A 120 11.86 -5.66 -7.33
CA LEU A 120 10.43 -5.81 -7.07
C LEU A 120 9.85 -7.15 -7.52
N PRO A 121 10.20 -7.68 -8.72
CA PRO A 121 9.72 -9.00 -9.13
C PRO A 121 10.16 -10.09 -8.15
N GLY A 122 11.44 -10.09 -7.76
CA GLY A 122 12.00 -11.07 -6.82
C GLY A 122 11.40 -10.96 -5.42
N GLN A 123 11.01 -9.76 -4.98
CA GLN A 123 10.28 -9.58 -3.72
C GLN A 123 8.90 -10.24 -3.77
N CYS A 124 8.18 -10.13 -4.90
CA CYS A 124 6.89 -10.80 -5.07
C CYS A 124 7.05 -12.33 -5.06
N ASP A 125 8.08 -12.85 -5.76
CA ASP A 125 8.40 -14.27 -5.75
C ASP A 125 8.75 -14.76 -4.33
N GLY A 126 9.51 -13.96 -3.58
CA GLY A 126 9.85 -14.24 -2.18
C GLY A 126 8.63 -14.24 -1.24
N ILE A 127 7.67 -13.33 -1.44
CA ILE A 127 6.40 -13.32 -0.68
C ILE A 127 5.60 -14.59 -0.94
N ILE A 128 5.50 -15.03 -2.20
CA ILE A 128 4.83 -16.29 -2.55
C ILE A 128 5.52 -17.48 -1.86
N ALA A 129 6.85 -17.54 -1.94
CA ALA A 129 7.62 -18.63 -1.35
C ALA A 129 7.52 -18.70 0.18
N ALA A 130 7.53 -17.55 0.85
CA ALA A 130 7.39 -17.46 2.31
C ALA A 130 5.96 -17.73 2.79
N ASN A 131 4.95 -17.41 1.97
CA ASN A 131 3.53 -17.55 2.27
C ASN A 131 3.11 -17.00 3.64
N PRO A 132 3.38 -15.71 3.95
CA PRO A 132 2.99 -15.11 5.22
C PRO A 132 1.48 -15.15 5.45
N PHE A 133 0.68 -15.19 4.37
CA PHE A 133 -0.77 -15.19 4.42
C PHE A 133 -1.38 -16.39 5.16
N LEU A 134 -0.66 -17.51 5.25
CA LEU A 134 -1.11 -18.72 5.92
C LEU A 134 -0.81 -18.70 7.44
N GLU A 135 0.02 -17.79 7.92
CA GLU A 135 0.44 -17.73 9.33
C GLU A 135 -0.71 -17.68 10.34
N PRO A 136 -1.82 -16.95 10.09
CA PRO A 136 -2.95 -16.93 11.02
C PRO A 136 -3.59 -18.30 11.25
N ALA A 137 -3.57 -19.19 10.26
CA ALA A 137 -4.14 -20.55 10.39
C ALA A 137 -3.34 -21.43 11.37
N LYS A 138 -2.18 -20.97 11.87
CA LYS A 138 -1.36 -21.66 12.88
C LYS A 138 -1.56 -21.10 14.29
N LYS A 139 -2.37 -20.04 14.46
CA LYS A 139 -2.44 -19.23 15.70
C LYS A 139 -3.86 -19.08 16.24
N PHE A 140 -4.70 -20.12 16.09
CA PHE A 140 -6.04 -20.11 16.64
C PHE A 140 -6.04 -20.01 18.18
N PRO A 141 -6.89 -19.14 18.77
CA PRO A 141 -7.16 -19.16 20.20
C PRO A 141 -7.65 -20.54 20.68
N ALA A 142 -7.36 -20.86 21.95
CA ALA A 142 -7.69 -22.16 22.53
C ALA A 142 -9.20 -22.47 22.51
N GLU A 143 -10.03 -21.43 22.64
CA GLU A 143 -11.50 -21.51 22.66
C GLU A 143 -12.14 -21.89 21.32
N PHE A 144 -11.37 -21.92 20.22
CA PHE A 144 -11.92 -22.29 18.91
C PHE A 144 -12.22 -23.79 18.84
N SER A 145 -13.39 -24.13 18.31
CA SER A 145 -13.76 -25.51 18.01
C SER A 145 -12.85 -26.08 16.91
N ASP A 146 -12.63 -27.39 16.93
CA ASP A 146 -11.84 -28.04 15.88
C ASP A 146 -12.50 -27.94 14.50
N ALA A 147 -13.84 -27.87 14.48
CA ALA A 147 -14.61 -27.63 13.26
C ALA A 147 -14.30 -26.23 12.67
N ASP A 148 -14.26 -25.19 13.50
CA ASP A 148 -13.93 -23.83 13.05
C ASP A 148 -12.48 -23.72 12.62
N LYS A 149 -11.53 -24.30 13.38
CA LYS A 149 -10.11 -24.33 13.01
C LYS A 149 -9.92 -24.95 11.63
N LYS A 150 -10.57 -26.10 11.39
CA LYS A 150 -10.51 -26.79 10.10
C LYS A 150 -11.12 -25.94 8.98
N ARG A 151 -12.36 -25.46 9.17
CA ARG A 151 -13.07 -24.66 8.17
C ARG A 151 -12.28 -23.41 7.78
N LEU A 152 -11.83 -22.63 8.76
CA LEU A 152 -11.09 -21.39 8.52
C LEU A 152 -9.74 -21.64 7.87
N THR A 153 -9.03 -22.72 8.26
CA THR A 153 -7.78 -23.12 7.60
C THR A 153 -7.99 -23.45 6.13
N ASP A 154 -9.03 -24.24 5.81
CA ASP A 154 -9.37 -24.63 4.44
C ASP A 154 -9.75 -23.39 3.61
N GLU A 155 -10.54 -22.46 4.17
CA GLU A 155 -10.95 -21.23 3.49
C GLU A 155 -9.80 -20.24 3.26
N ILE A 156 -8.90 -20.08 4.24
CA ILE A 156 -7.67 -19.27 4.09
C ILE A 156 -6.79 -19.88 2.99
N THR A 157 -6.52 -21.18 3.07
CA THR A 157 -5.68 -21.89 2.10
C THR A 157 -6.25 -21.76 0.69
N LYS A 158 -7.59 -21.87 0.56
CA LYS A 158 -8.27 -21.68 -0.70
C LYS A 158 -8.09 -20.26 -1.25
N ALA A 159 -8.36 -19.23 -0.45
CA ALA A 159 -8.18 -17.84 -0.89
C ALA A 159 -6.72 -17.55 -1.30
N ILE A 160 -5.74 -18.13 -0.59
CA ILE A 160 -4.32 -17.98 -0.96
C ILE A 160 -4.03 -18.58 -2.34
N ASN A 161 -4.47 -19.82 -2.58
CA ASN A 161 -4.15 -20.54 -3.80
C ASN A 161 -4.95 -20.04 -5.01
N ASP A 162 -6.21 -19.68 -4.81
CA ASP A 162 -7.13 -19.31 -5.89
C ASP A 162 -7.02 -17.81 -6.23
N ASP A 163 -6.75 -16.95 -5.24
CA ASP A 163 -6.76 -15.49 -5.42
C ASP A 163 -5.36 -14.87 -5.24
N VAL A 164 -4.72 -15.07 -4.08
CA VAL A 164 -3.51 -14.32 -3.70
C VAL A 164 -2.31 -14.67 -4.56
N PHE A 165 -1.95 -15.96 -4.64
CA PHE A 165 -0.78 -16.40 -5.39
C PHE A 165 -0.88 -16.10 -6.89
N PRO A 166 -2.00 -16.36 -7.58
CA PRO A 166 -2.16 -15.94 -8.97
C PRO A 166 -2.01 -14.43 -9.15
N ALA A 167 -2.56 -13.62 -8.24
CA ALA A 167 -2.45 -12.17 -8.32
C ALA A 167 -1.01 -11.67 -8.14
N TYR A 168 -0.26 -12.21 -7.16
CA TYR A 168 1.16 -11.88 -6.98
C TYR A 168 2.00 -12.34 -8.18
N LYS A 169 1.72 -13.50 -8.78
CA LYS A 169 2.41 -13.95 -9.99
C LYS A 169 2.15 -13.00 -11.16
N LYS A 170 0.89 -12.61 -11.38
CA LYS A 170 0.51 -11.63 -12.41
C LYS A 170 1.22 -10.29 -12.18
N PHE A 171 1.25 -9.81 -10.94
CA PHE A 171 1.91 -8.56 -10.58
C PHE A 171 3.43 -8.63 -10.76
N ALA A 172 4.07 -9.73 -10.33
CA ALA A 172 5.50 -9.96 -10.54
C ALA A 172 5.87 -9.99 -12.02
N GLU A 173 5.01 -10.58 -12.86
CA GLU A 173 5.23 -10.63 -14.31
C GLU A 173 5.09 -9.26 -14.95
N PHE A 174 4.08 -8.48 -14.58
CA PHE A 174 3.97 -7.07 -14.99
C PHE A 174 5.22 -6.27 -14.60
N LEU A 175 5.67 -6.40 -13.34
CA LEU A 175 6.87 -5.74 -12.87
C LEU A 175 8.10 -6.14 -13.70
N ARG A 176 8.25 -7.43 -14.01
CA ARG A 176 9.42 -7.98 -14.72
C ARG A 176 9.44 -7.60 -16.20
N THR A 177 8.28 -7.58 -16.86
CA THR A 177 8.19 -7.50 -18.33
C THR A 177 7.79 -6.13 -18.85
N GLU A 178 7.04 -5.36 -18.06
CA GLU A 178 6.51 -4.06 -18.48
C GLU A 178 7.12 -2.89 -17.70
N TYR A 179 7.24 -3.01 -16.37
CA TYR A 179 7.63 -1.89 -15.50
C TYR A 179 9.15 -1.75 -15.36
N ASP A 180 9.85 -2.80 -14.93
CA ASP A 180 11.30 -2.78 -14.67
C ASP A 180 12.13 -2.36 -15.91
N PRO A 181 11.84 -2.82 -17.15
CA PRO A 181 12.59 -2.39 -18.32
C PRO A 181 12.49 -0.89 -18.62
N LYS A 182 11.47 -0.20 -18.11
CA LYS A 182 11.24 1.24 -18.31
C LYS A 182 11.84 2.10 -17.20
N GLY A 183 12.40 1.48 -16.15
CA GLY A 183 13.01 2.18 -15.03
C GLY A 183 14.08 3.17 -15.47
N ARG A 184 14.08 4.36 -14.86
CA ARG A 184 15.01 5.44 -15.23
C ARG A 184 16.44 5.08 -14.83
N PRO A 185 17.45 5.42 -15.65
CA PRO A 185 18.84 5.17 -15.29
C PRO A 185 19.35 6.09 -14.17
N GLU A 186 18.77 7.29 -14.01
CA GLU A 186 19.17 8.24 -12.98
C GLU A 186 18.69 7.79 -11.59
N LEU A 187 19.56 8.00 -10.59
CA LEU A 187 19.27 7.66 -9.20
C LEU A 187 18.42 8.72 -8.48
N SER A 188 18.64 10.00 -8.81
CA SER A 188 18.00 11.11 -8.10
C SER A 188 16.54 11.28 -8.50
N ILE A 189 15.67 11.54 -7.52
CA ILE A 189 14.27 11.93 -7.77
C ILE A 189 14.18 13.26 -8.54
N GLU A 190 15.23 14.08 -8.48
CA GLU A 190 15.30 15.37 -9.18
C GLU A 190 15.30 15.27 -10.71
N SER A 191 15.56 14.08 -11.25
CA SER A 191 15.51 13.85 -12.70
C SER A 191 14.08 13.66 -13.24
N LEU A 192 13.08 13.55 -12.37
CA LEU A 192 11.67 13.65 -12.77
C LEU A 192 11.25 15.11 -13.00
N ALA A 193 10.13 15.30 -13.71
CA ALA A 193 9.47 16.61 -13.79
C ALA A 193 9.20 17.18 -12.38
N ASP A 194 9.35 18.49 -12.19
CA ASP A 194 9.30 19.15 -10.87
C ASP A 194 10.35 18.62 -9.87
N GLY A 195 11.48 18.11 -10.35
CA GLY A 195 12.50 17.43 -9.54
C GLY A 195 12.90 18.11 -8.24
N LYS A 196 13.19 19.42 -8.26
CA LYS A 196 13.53 20.18 -7.04
C LYS A 196 12.40 20.20 -6.01
N ARG A 197 11.14 20.24 -6.47
CA ARG A 197 9.95 20.18 -5.59
C ARG A 197 9.70 18.78 -5.05
N ARG A 198 10.18 17.73 -5.74
CA ARG A 198 10.12 16.34 -5.26
C ARG A 198 11.20 16.01 -4.24
N TYR A 199 12.31 16.76 -4.23
CA TYR A 199 13.43 16.52 -3.33
C TYR A 199 13.20 17.09 -1.91
N VAL A 200 12.44 18.18 -1.82
CA VAL A 200 12.10 18.89 -0.57
C VAL A 200 10.80 18.38 0.03
#